data_AF-A0A6N9H0K2-F1
#
_entry.id   AF-A0A6N9H0K2-F1
#
_cell.length_a   1.000
_cell.length_b   1.000
_cell.length_c   1.000
_cell.angle_alpha   90.00
_cell.angle_beta   90.00
_cell.angle_gamma   90.00
#
_symmetry.space_group_name_H-M   'P 1'
#
loop_
_entity.id
_entity.type
_entity.pdbx_description
1 polymer ?
#
loop_
_entity_poly.entity_id
_entity_poly.type
_entity_poly.pdbx_seq_one_letter_code
_entity_poly.pdbx_strand_id
1 'polypeptide(L)'
;MSTTKKQPSYTARELEEETGFDRRTIAYYVQEGLLPRVGRRGPRTRYPRLVRDRLLFIRRVREAEEVGEVTAVSLSDMRKVFERVPPALIAKVADGGIAVTPELVERTSTRFRLPAMRRAMLEERVRSRDHMEPPSELQFMAAPRPPSDPGWAEVREAREMPREVARPEEDDHDVDESETAAMELADALGQLQDRARRRERRSSRPLDTWTRVAVTPEIELSVRGVTDEDRGLLERVRGAMMRLLGMS
;
A
#
# COMPACT_ATOMS: atom_id res chain seq x y z
N MET A 1 -23.95 34.89 26.86
CA MET A 1 -24.05 33.63 27.64
C MET A 1 -24.27 32.49 26.67
N SER A 2 -23.22 31.78 26.26
CA SER A 2 -23.33 30.67 25.32
C SER A 2 -23.81 29.42 26.08
N THR A 3 -25.03 28.97 25.82
CA THR A 3 -25.55 27.70 26.34
C THR A 3 -24.79 26.54 25.69
N THR A 4 -23.80 26.00 26.38
CA THR A 4 -23.08 24.79 25.96
C THR A 4 -24.06 23.62 25.97
N LYS A 5 -24.63 23.27 24.81
CA LYS A 5 -25.46 22.07 24.66
C LYS A 5 -24.63 20.87 25.12
N LYS A 6 -25.10 20.17 26.15
CA LYS A 6 -24.47 18.96 26.70
C LYS A 6 -24.31 17.97 25.54
N GLN A 7 -23.07 17.60 25.19
CA GLN A 7 -22.87 16.64 24.11
C GLN A 7 -23.53 15.30 24.50
N PRO A 8 -24.26 14.65 23.57
CA PRO A 8 -24.89 13.38 23.87
C PRO A 8 -23.81 12.35 24.27
N SER A 9 -24.10 11.61 25.34
CA SER A 9 -23.22 10.59 25.91
C SER A 9 -23.95 9.26 25.94
N TYR A 10 -23.24 8.19 25.58
CA TYR A 10 -23.79 6.86 25.38
C TYR A 10 -23.28 5.90 26.43
N THR A 11 -24.09 4.94 26.85
CA THR A 11 -23.68 3.77 27.61
C THR A 11 -23.13 2.72 26.66
N ALA A 12 -22.41 1.72 27.20
CA ALA A 12 -21.95 0.61 26.36
C ALA A 12 -23.12 -0.12 25.68
N ARG A 13 -24.27 -0.24 26.35
CA ARG A 13 -25.49 -0.85 25.80
C ARG A 13 -26.05 -0.05 24.62
N GLU A 14 -26.16 1.26 24.75
CA GLU A 14 -26.64 2.11 23.65
C GLU A 14 -25.69 2.06 22.45
N LEU A 15 -24.38 1.97 22.70
CA LEU A 15 -23.40 1.76 21.61
C LEU A 15 -23.58 0.40 20.93
N GLU A 16 -23.82 -0.68 21.69
CA GLU A 16 -24.12 -2.00 21.12
C GLU A 16 -25.35 -1.94 20.21
N GLU A 17 -26.44 -1.34 20.71
CA GLU A 17 -27.71 -1.22 20.00
C GLU A 17 -27.59 -0.36 18.73
N GLU A 18 -26.88 0.78 18.78
CA GLU A 18 -26.74 1.66 17.61
C GLU A 18 -25.71 1.17 16.58
N THR A 19 -24.58 0.65 17.06
CA THR A 19 -23.43 0.38 16.17
C THR A 19 -23.35 -1.08 15.75
N GLY A 20 -23.97 -1.99 16.50
CA GLY A 20 -23.88 -3.44 16.29
C GLY A 20 -22.59 -4.09 16.80
N PHE A 21 -21.69 -3.32 17.43
CA PHE A 21 -20.48 -3.86 18.06
C PHE A 21 -20.77 -4.25 19.51
N ASP A 22 -20.45 -5.48 19.89
CA ASP A 22 -20.58 -5.94 21.27
C ASP A 22 -19.61 -5.22 22.23
N ARG A 23 -19.91 -5.24 23.53
CA ARG A 23 -19.09 -4.64 24.60
C ARG A 23 -17.63 -5.07 24.59
N ARG A 24 -17.34 -6.33 24.27
CA ARG A 24 -15.97 -6.85 24.26
C ARG A 24 -15.20 -6.22 23.10
N THR A 25 -15.82 -6.11 21.93
CA THR A 25 -15.24 -5.42 20.77
C THR A 25 -15.01 -3.93 21.04
N ILE A 26 -15.98 -3.24 21.67
CA ILE A 26 -15.82 -1.84 22.08
C ILE A 26 -14.65 -1.69 23.07
N ALA A 27 -14.55 -2.58 24.07
CA ALA A 27 -13.46 -2.56 25.05
C ALA A 27 -12.09 -2.82 24.39
N TYR A 28 -12.03 -3.75 23.44
CA TYR A 28 -10.84 -4.03 22.64
C TYR A 28 -10.41 -2.81 21.83
N TYR A 29 -11.33 -2.12 21.13
CA TYR A 29 -11.00 -0.90 20.38
C TYR A 29 -10.54 0.26 21.27
N VAL A 30 -11.00 0.35 22.52
CA VAL A 30 -10.45 1.30 23.50
C VAL A 30 -9.03 0.91 23.93
N GLN A 31 -8.75 -0.38 24.11
CA GLN A 31 -7.41 -0.88 24.45
C GLN A 31 -6.42 -0.64 23.32
N GLU A 32 -6.84 -0.94 22.09
CA GLU A 32 -6.13 -0.67 20.84
C GLU A 32 -6.10 0.81 20.44
N GLY A 33 -6.46 1.74 21.33
CA GLY A 33 -6.34 3.19 21.08
C GLY A 33 -7.14 3.72 19.88
N LEU A 34 -8.02 2.92 19.30
CA LEU A 34 -8.88 3.29 18.18
C LEU A 34 -10.00 4.22 18.65
N LEU A 35 -10.49 3.98 19.86
CA LEU A 35 -11.46 4.80 20.55
C LEU A 35 -10.80 5.55 21.72
N PRO A 36 -11.23 6.80 22.00
CA PRO A 36 -10.72 7.54 23.14
C PRO A 36 -10.97 6.79 24.45
N ARG A 37 -9.99 6.84 25.36
CA ARG A 37 -10.13 6.24 26.68
C ARG A 37 -11.19 7.01 27.47
N VAL A 38 -12.20 6.28 27.94
CA VAL A 38 -13.17 6.77 28.92
C VAL A 38 -12.67 6.39 30.31
N GLY A 39 -12.86 7.28 31.28
CA GLY A 39 -12.27 7.18 32.63
C GLY A 39 -12.56 5.87 33.37
N ARG A 40 -13.49 5.87 34.33
CA ARG A 40 -13.81 4.63 35.06
C ARG A 40 -14.61 3.68 34.17
N ARG A 41 -14.17 2.42 34.10
CA ARG A 41 -14.87 1.30 33.45
C ARG A 41 -15.92 0.73 34.41
N GLY A 42 -17.11 0.45 33.89
CA GLY A 42 -18.20 -0.15 34.65
C GLY A 42 -19.57 0.04 33.98
N PRO A 43 -20.66 -0.46 34.58
CA PRO A 43 -22.00 -0.43 33.99
C PRO A 43 -22.53 0.99 33.72
N ARG A 44 -21.99 1.99 34.43
CA ARG A 44 -22.37 3.41 34.30
C ARG A 44 -21.39 4.22 33.44
N THR A 45 -20.39 3.60 32.82
CA THR A 45 -19.46 4.30 31.94
C THR A 45 -20.22 5.00 30.82
N ARG A 46 -19.89 6.28 30.62
CA ARG A 46 -20.43 7.11 29.56
C ARG A 46 -19.36 7.38 28.53
N TYR A 47 -19.70 7.13 27.28
CA TYR A 47 -18.88 7.33 26.10
C TYR A 47 -19.34 8.60 25.40
N PRO A 48 -18.42 9.48 24.98
CA PRO A 48 -18.78 10.67 24.22
C PRO A 48 -19.31 10.28 22.83
N ARG A 49 -20.08 11.18 22.19
CA ARG A 49 -20.55 11.01 20.81
C ARG A 49 -19.45 10.61 19.82
N LEU A 50 -18.24 11.13 20.00
CA LEU A 50 -17.07 10.77 19.19
C LEU A 50 -16.82 9.25 19.13
N VAL A 51 -17.09 8.51 20.21
CA VAL A 51 -16.95 7.05 20.22
C VAL A 51 -17.99 6.40 19.33
N ARG A 52 -19.25 6.83 19.44
CA ARG A 52 -20.37 6.38 18.59
C ARG A 52 -20.08 6.65 17.12
N ASP A 53 -19.62 7.85 16.79
CA ASP A 53 -19.32 8.24 15.41
C ASP A 53 -18.13 7.44 14.85
N ARG A 54 -17.08 7.20 15.64
CA ARG A 54 -15.95 6.33 15.23
C ARG A 54 -16.40 4.89 15.01
N LEU A 55 -17.26 4.34 15.88
CA LEU A 55 -17.79 2.99 15.71
C LEU A 55 -18.60 2.86 14.41
N LEU A 56 -19.50 3.80 14.14
CA LEU A 56 -20.28 3.81 12.89
C LEU A 56 -19.41 4.02 11.65
N PHE A 57 -18.32 4.77 11.77
CA PHE A 57 -17.32 4.87 10.71
C PHE A 57 -16.65 3.52 10.44
N ILE A 58 -16.18 2.82 11.48
CA ILE A 58 -15.58 1.48 11.36
C ILE A 58 -16.57 0.54 10.67
N ARG A 59 -17.83 0.54 11.11
CA ARG A 59 -18.89 -0.28 10.50
C ARG A 59 -19.02 -0.02 9.00
N ARG A 60 -19.12 1.24 8.59
CA ARG A 60 -19.24 1.57 7.15
C ARG A 60 -18.01 1.19 6.34
N VAL A 61 -16.81 1.31 6.91
CA VAL A 61 -15.60 0.82 6.26
C VAL A 61 -15.69 -0.69 6.05
N ARG A 62 -16.14 -1.46 7.05
CA ARG A 62 -16.33 -2.91 6.92
C ARG A 62 -17.41 -3.29 5.89
N GLU A 63 -18.50 -2.55 5.85
CA GLU A 63 -19.55 -2.73 4.84
C GLU A 63 -19.01 -2.45 3.43
N ALA A 64 -18.21 -1.39 3.26
CA ALA A 64 -17.57 -1.07 1.98
C ALA A 64 -16.50 -2.12 1.58
N GLU A 65 -15.79 -2.70 2.54
CA GLU A 65 -14.87 -3.83 2.30
C GLU A 65 -15.61 -5.08 1.82
N GLU A 66 -16.76 -5.41 2.42
CA GLU A 66 -17.56 -6.58 2.07
C GLU A 66 -18.09 -6.51 0.63
N VAL A 67 -18.52 -5.31 0.21
CA VAL A 67 -18.98 -5.06 -1.16
C VAL A 67 -17.80 -4.91 -2.15
N GLY A 68 -16.58 -4.79 -1.64
CA GLY A 68 -15.35 -4.65 -2.44
C GLY A 68 -15.14 -3.23 -2.98
N GLU A 69 -15.81 -2.23 -2.42
CA GLU A 69 -15.58 -0.82 -2.75
C GLU A 69 -14.25 -0.30 -2.20
N VAL A 70 -13.80 -0.86 -1.06
CA VAL A 70 -12.55 -0.47 -0.40
C VAL A 70 -11.73 -1.72 -0.08
N THR A 71 -10.40 -1.61 -0.19
CA THR A 71 -9.48 -2.68 0.24
C THR A 71 -9.54 -2.90 1.74
N ALA A 72 -9.33 -4.15 2.19
CA ALA A 72 -9.29 -4.50 3.61
C ALA A 72 -8.36 -3.59 4.43
N VAL A 73 -8.95 -2.88 5.40
CA VAL A 73 -8.28 -1.91 6.26
C VAL A 73 -7.95 -2.57 7.60
N SER A 74 -6.68 -2.47 7.99
CA SER A 74 -6.25 -2.94 9.31
C SER A 74 -6.70 -1.98 10.41
N LEU A 75 -6.84 -2.46 11.65
CA LEU A 75 -7.19 -1.59 12.79
C LEU A 75 -6.12 -0.50 13.04
N SER A 76 -4.85 -0.80 12.75
CA SER A 76 -3.76 0.17 12.85
C SER A 76 -3.89 1.29 11.82
N ASP A 77 -4.25 0.95 10.57
CA ASP A 77 -4.49 1.97 9.55
C ASP A 77 -5.72 2.81 9.89
N MET A 78 -6.77 2.18 10.42
CA MET A 78 -7.98 2.86 10.87
C MET A 78 -7.70 3.86 12.01
N ARG A 79 -6.75 3.54 12.89
CA ARG A 79 -6.26 4.48 13.90
C ARG A 79 -5.62 5.71 13.25
N LYS A 80 -4.76 5.52 12.25
CA LYS A 80 -4.12 6.63 11.50
C LYS A 80 -5.16 7.49 10.77
N VAL A 81 -6.23 6.88 10.26
CA VAL A 81 -7.37 7.63 9.70
C VAL A 81 -7.95 8.56 10.77
N PHE A 82 -8.25 8.05 11.97
CA PHE A 82 -8.82 8.85 13.05
C PHE A 82 -7.91 9.93 13.64
N GLU A 83 -6.60 9.83 13.45
CA GLU A 83 -5.64 10.87 13.84
C GLU A 83 -5.60 12.04 12.85
N ARG A 84 -5.94 11.78 11.57
CA ARG A 84 -5.84 12.76 10.49
C ARG A 84 -7.19 13.34 10.07
N VAL A 85 -8.25 12.55 10.18
CA VAL A 85 -9.60 12.95 9.77
C VAL A 85 -10.28 13.77 10.89
N PRO A 86 -10.75 14.99 10.59
CA PRO A 86 -11.46 15.80 11.58
C PRO A 86 -12.72 15.08 12.12
N PRO A 87 -13.03 15.20 13.42
CA PRO A 87 -14.23 14.59 14.02
C PRO A 87 -15.54 14.92 13.29
N ALA A 88 -15.66 16.12 12.72
CA ALA A 88 -16.84 16.53 11.96
C ALA A 88 -17.03 15.70 10.67
N LEU A 89 -15.94 15.29 10.01
CA LEU A 89 -16.03 14.44 8.82
C LEU A 89 -16.38 13.01 9.21
N ILE A 90 -15.80 12.50 10.31
CA ILE A 90 -16.17 11.19 10.88
C ILE A 90 -17.67 11.16 11.18
N ALA A 91 -18.20 12.21 11.81
CA ALA A 91 -19.63 12.32 12.10
C ALA A 91 -20.50 12.32 10.83
N LYS A 92 -20.10 13.05 9.78
CA LYS A 92 -20.83 13.06 8.50
C LYS A 92 -20.89 11.68 7.84
N VAL A 93 -19.80 10.92 7.89
CA VAL A 93 -19.76 9.54 7.40
C VAL A 93 -20.61 8.64 8.29
N ALA A 94 -20.49 8.78 9.62
CA ALA A 94 -21.28 8.03 10.60
C ALA A 94 -22.80 8.25 10.46
N ASP A 95 -23.21 9.44 10.04
CA ASP A 95 -24.61 9.77 9.79
C ASP A 95 -25.05 9.42 8.35
N GLY A 96 -24.14 8.90 7.52
CA GLY A 96 -24.42 8.46 6.14
C GLY A 96 -24.49 9.60 5.12
N GLY A 97 -24.10 10.81 5.49
CA GLY A 97 -24.07 11.96 4.58
C GLY A 97 -22.89 11.95 3.61
N ILE A 98 -21.90 11.06 3.81
CA ILE A 98 -20.73 10.87 2.94
C ILE A 98 -20.47 9.37 2.82
N ALA A 99 -20.32 8.88 1.59
CA ALA A 99 -19.93 7.50 1.31
C ALA A 99 -18.45 7.27 1.66
N VAL A 100 -18.12 6.04 2.07
CA VAL A 100 -16.73 5.67 2.31
C VAL A 100 -16.08 5.34 0.97
N THR A 101 -15.27 6.26 0.43
CA THR A 101 -14.50 6.00 -0.80
C THR A 101 -13.09 5.51 -0.47
N PRO A 102 -12.43 4.80 -1.40
CA PRO A 102 -11.01 4.47 -1.29
C PRO A 102 -10.18 5.71 -0.96
N GLU A 103 -10.40 6.85 -1.62
CA GLU A 103 -9.57 8.04 -1.40
C GLU A 103 -9.65 8.58 0.03
N LEU A 104 -10.82 8.47 0.68
CA LEU A 104 -11.01 8.89 2.08
C LEU A 104 -10.13 8.06 3.03
N VAL A 105 -10.05 6.76 2.77
CA VAL A 105 -9.27 5.79 3.55
C VAL A 105 -7.78 5.80 3.14
N GLU A 106 -7.48 6.02 1.86
CA GLU A 106 -6.14 5.99 1.25
C GLU A 106 -5.33 7.26 1.53
N ARG A 107 -5.93 8.46 1.42
CA ARG A 107 -5.22 9.74 1.72
C ARG A 107 -4.72 9.80 3.16
N THR A 108 -5.28 8.97 4.02
CA THR A 108 -5.05 9.01 5.47
C THR A 108 -4.36 7.77 6.01
N SER A 109 -4.39 6.63 5.30
CA SER A 109 -3.58 5.46 5.62
C SER A 109 -2.21 5.52 4.93
N THR A 110 -1.13 5.33 5.69
CA THR A 110 0.26 5.35 5.15
C THR A 110 0.55 4.24 4.13
N ARG A 111 -0.38 3.32 3.86
CA ARG A 111 -0.20 2.23 2.90
C ARG A 111 -0.16 2.68 1.44
N PHE A 112 -0.49 3.94 1.13
CA PHE A 112 -0.53 4.46 -0.24
C PHE A 112 0.41 5.64 -0.52
N ARG A 113 1.58 5.73 0.13
CA ARG A 113 2.59 6.72 -0.31
C ARG A 113 3.18 6.47 -1.70
N LEU A 114 2.89 5.37 -2.39
CA LEU A 114 3.32 5.12 -3.77
C LEU A 114 2.22 4.33 -4.50
N PRO A 115 1.30 4.98 -5.24
CA PRO A 115 1.44 5.03 -6.71
C PRO A 115 0.96 6.34 -7.38
N ALA A 116 0.17 7.19 -6.72
CA ALA A 116 -0.40 8.40 -7.34
C ALA A 116 0.67 9.48 -7.61
N MET A 117 1.66 9.59 -6.72
CA MET A 117 2.73 10.58 -6.83
C MET A 117 3.77 10.20 -7.90
N ARG A 118 4.06 8.90 -8.08
CA ARG A 118 4.93 8.38 -9.16
C ARG A 118 4.27 8.58 -10.53
N ARG A 119 2.94 8.39 -10.63
CA ARG A 119 2.16 8.62 -11.86
C ARG A 119 2.14 10.09 -12.27
N ALA A 120 1.92 10.99 -11.31
CA ALA A 120 1.98 12.44 -11.55
C ALA A 120 3.40 12.89 -11.96
N MET A 121 4.46 12.37 -11.31
CA MET A 121 5.84 12.67 -11.68
C MET A 121 6.23 12.11 -13.07
N LEU A 122 5.74 10.93 -13.44
CA LEU A 122 5.95 10.35 -14.77
C LEU A 122 5.19 11.12 -15.85
N GLU A 123 3.94 11.53 -15.60
CA GLU A 123 3.16 12.35 -16.54
C GLU A 123 3.77 13.75 -16.74
N GLU A 124 4.35 14.34 -15.68
CA GLU A 124 5.04 15.63 -15.75
C GLU A 124 6.39 15.53 -16.48
N ARG A 125 7.10 14.40 -16.32
CA ARG A 125 8.35 14.07 -17.04
C ARG A 125 8.10 13.72 -18.51
N VAL A 126 6.93 13.16 -18.84
CA VAL A 126 6.50 12.92 -20.23
C VAL A 126 6.07 14.22 -20.90
N ARG A 127 5.29 15.10 -20.25
CA ARG A 127 4.94 16.43 -20.81
C ARG A 127 6.15 17.33 -21.05
N SER A 128 7.16 17.25 -20.19
CA SER A 128 8.39 18.05 -20.34
C SER A 128 9.29 17.54 -21.47
N ARG A 129 9.06 16.32 -21.99
CA ARG A 129 9.85 15.70 -23.06
C ARG A 129 9.40 16.10 -24.46
N ASP A 130 8.19 16.66 -24.61
CA ASP A 130 7.66 17.12 -25.90
C ASP A 130 8.14 18.51 -26.34
N HIS A 131 8.93 19.23 -25.52
CA HIS A 131 9.39 20.60 -25.80
C HIS A 131 10.91 20.79 -25.77
N MET A 132 11.69 19.70 -25.82
CA MET A 132 13.13 19.81 -26.02
C MET A 132 13.46 19.35 -27.43
N GLU A 133 13.53 20.30 -28.36
CA GLU A 133 14.19 20.04 -29.63
C GLU A 133 15.60 19.53 -29.33
N PRO A 134 16.02 18.39 -29.93
CA PRO A 134 17.39 17.94 -29.79
C PRO A 134 18.30 19.00 -30.42
N PRO A 135 19.35 19.47 -29.74
CA PRO A 135 20.34 20.31 -30.39
C PRO A 135 20.96 19.51 -31.54
N SER A 136 20.84 20.07 -32.73
CA SER A 136 21.34 19.48 -33.97
C SER A 136 22.84 19.21 -33.87
N GLU A 137 23.21 18.03 -34.36
CA GLU A 137 24.59 17.63 -34.60
C GLU A 137 25.34 18.65 -35.47
N LEU A 138 26.65 18.74 -35.20
CA LEU A 138 27.72 19.41 -35.94
C LEU A 138 27.92 20.89 -35.59
N GLN A 139 28.96 21.19 -34.80
CA GLN A 139 30.24 21.70 -35.35
C GLN A 139 31.26 22.10 -34.26
N PHE A 140 32.53 21.80 -34.56
CA PHE A 140 33.75 22.51 -34.11
C PHE A 140 34.17 22.34 -32.62
N MET A 141 35.45 22.25 -32.22
CA MET A 141 36.77 22.21 -32.88
C MET A 141 37.78 21.58 -31.91
N ALA A 142 38.90 21.12 -32.48
CA ALA A 142 40.09 20.62 -31.80
C ALA A 142 40.59 21.55 -30.68
N ALA A 143 40.91 20.96 -29.52
CA ALA A 143 41.66 21.63 -28.45
C ALA A 143 43.18 21.37 -28.60
N PRO A 144 44.03 22.35 -28.28
CA PRO A 144 45.47 22.29 -28.53
C PRO A 144 46.20 21.38 -27.53
N ARG A 145 47.28 20.74 -27.99
CA ARG A 145 48.21 19.99 -27.12
C ARG A 145 48.96 20.96 -26.20
N PRO A 146 49.12 20.67 -24.90
CA PRO A 146 49.98 21.46 -24.03
C PRO A 146 51.46 21.22 -24.36
N PRO A 147 52.32 22.24 -24.16
CA PRO A 147 53.75 22.14 -24.45
C PRO A 147 54.44 21.23 -23.43
N SER A 148 55.40 20.46 -23.93
CA SER A 148 56.40 19.77 -23.15
C SER A 148 57.35 20.80 -22.55
N ASP A 149 57.54 20.78 -21.23
CA ASP A 149 58.82 21.17 -20.66
C ASP A 149 59.18 20.27 -19.47
N PRO A 150 60.47 19.89 -19.33
CA PRO A 150 60.96 18.93 -18.35
C PRO A 150 61.57 19.65 -17.15
N GLY A 151 61.27 19.22 -15.93
CA GLY A 151 61.96 19.80 -14.79
C GLY A 151 61.47 19.42 -13.41
N TRP A 152 61.43 18.12 -13.09
CA TRP A 152 61.59 17.66 -11.70
C TRP A 152 62.31 16.32 -11.72
N ALA A 153 63.64 16.39 -11.85
CA ALA A 153 64.54 15.33 -11.44
C ALA A 153 64.73 15.41 -9.92
N GLU A 154 64.77 14.22 -9.30
CA GLU A 154 65.18 13.94 -7.91
C GLU A 154 64.21 14.47 -6.83
N VAL A 155 63.60 13.63 -6.00
CA VAL A 155 64.29 12.74 -5.05
C VAL A 155 63.54 11.42 -4.87
N ARG A 156 64.31 10.32 -4.96
CA ARG A 156 63.99 8.96 -4.51
C ARG A 156 63.82 8.95 -2.99
N GLU A 157 62.78 8.31 -2.48
CA GLU A 157 62.97 7.08 -1.68
C GLU A 157 61.66 6.33 -1.46
N ALA A 158 61.78 5.02 -1.58
CA ALA A 158 60.70 4.07 -1.68
C ALA A 158 60.01 3.80 -0.34
N ARG A 159 58.69 3.69 -0.38
CA ARG A 159 57.98 2.71 0.45
C ARG A 159 56.73 2.22 -0.26
N GLU A 160 56.79 0.94 -0.59
CA GLU A 160 55.72 0.12 -1.17
C GLU A 160 54.52 0.03 -0.20
N MET A 161 53.31 0.19 -0.74
CA MET A 161 52.11 -0.63 -0.49
C MET A 161 50.87 0.04 -1.16
N PRO A 162 49.81 -0.72 -1.46
CA PRO A 162 49.23 -0.75 -2.80
C PRO A 162 47.75 -0.35 -2.86
N ARG A 163 47.22 -0.32 -4.09
CA ARG A 163 45.80 -0.44 -4.48
C ARG A 163 44.91 0.77 -4.27
N GLU A 164 44.83 1.55 -5.35
CA GLU A 164 43.61 1.64 -6.16
C GLU A 164 42.31 1.71 -5.35
N VAL A 165 41.98 2.93 -4.94
CA VAL A 165 40.62 3.29 -4.51
C VAL A 165 39.76 3.36 -5.77
N ALA A 166 39.19 2.21 -6.14
CA ALA A 166 38.10 2.13 -7.09
C ALA A 166 36.98 3.04 -6.59
N ARG A 167 36.62 4.03 -7.41
CA ARG A 167 35.37 4.77 -7.26
C ARG A 167 34.23 3.75 -7.47
N PRO A 168 33.18 3.76 -6.64
CA PRO A 168 31.99 2.99 -6.96
C PRO A 168 31.37 3.63 -8.19
N GLU A 169 31.44 2.91 -9.31
CA GLU A 169 30.55 3.15 -10.44
C GLU A 169 29.13 2.92 -9.89
N GLU A 170 28.36 4.00 -9.85
CA GLU A 170 26.94 3.92 -9.55
C GLU A 170 26.29 3.15 -10.70
N ASP A 171 25.94 1.89 -10.45
CA ASP A 171 25.10 1.05 -11.31
C ASP A 171 23.74 1.73 -11.49
N ASP A 172 23.69 2.66 -12.42
CA ASP A 172 22.46 3.17 -13.02
C ASP A 172 21.99 2.12 -14.05
N HIS A 173 20.84 1.49 -13.76
CA HIS A 173 20.03 0.62 -14.62
C HIS A 173 19.99 -0.89 -14.33
N ASP A 174 19.61 -1.26 -13.11
CA ASP A 174 18.71 -2.40 -12.92
C ASP A 174 17.35 -1.89 -12.47
N VAL A 175 16.37 -1.90 -13.38
CA VAL A 175 14.96 -1.84 -12.97
C VAL A 175 14.74 -3.10 -12.15
N ASP A 176 14.72 -2.95 -10.82
CA ASP A 176 14.63 -4.03 -9.82
C ASP A 176 13.76 -5.17 -10.37
N GLU A 177 14.38 -6.27 -10.82
CA GLU A 177 13.69 -7.42 -11.40
C GLU A 177 12.65 -7.97 -10.41
N SER A 178 12.88 -7.76 -9.11
CA SER A 178 11.95 -8.05 -8.03
C SER A 178 10.71 -7.15 -8.08
N GLU A 179 10.84 -5.86 -8.41
CA GLU A 179 9.69 -4.95 -8.58
C GLU A 179 8.84 -5.39 -9.79
N THR A 180 9.49 -5.77 -10.89
CA THR A 180 8.81 -6.31 -12.08
C THR A 180 8.10 -7.63 -11.76
N ALA A 181 8.76 -8.56 -11.09
CA ALA A 181 8.19 -9.83 -10.68
C ALA A 181 7.03 -9.65 -9.67
N ALA A 182 7.13 -8.69 -8.74
CA ALA A 182 6.05 -8.36 -7.81
C ALA A 182 4.81 -7.82 -8.53
N MET A 183 5.01 -6.94 -9.53
CA MET A 183 3.91 -6.40 -10.34
C MET A 183 3.21 -7.50 -11.15
N GLU A 184 3.97 -8.40 -11.76
CA GLU A 184 3.41 -9.52 -12.52
C GLU A 184 2.68 -10.52 -11.63
N LEU A 185 3.18 -10.79 -10.42
CA LEU A 185 2.50 -11.61 -9.42
C LEU A 185 1.15 -10.99 -9.03
N ALA A 186 1.14 -9.68 -8.76
CA ALA A 186 -0.07 -8.96 -8.39
C ALA A 186 -1.13 -8.98 -9.51
N ASP A 187 -0.71 -8.74 -10.75
CA ASP A 187 -1.58 -8.83 -11.94
C ASP A 187 -2.18 -10.24 -12.10
N ALA A 188 -1.34 -11.27 -12.05
CA ALA A 188 -1.78 -12.65 -12.24
C ALA A 188 -2.74 -13.12 -11.13
N LEU A 189 -2.47 -12.77 -9.87
CA LEU A 189 -3.38 -13.06 -8.74
C LEU A 189 -4.70 -12.29 -8.85
N GLY A 190 -4.66 -11.03 -9.26
CA GLY A 190 -5.87 -10.22 -9.47
C GLY A 190 -6.78 -10.82 -10.54
N GLN A 191 -6.21 -11.22 -11.68
CA GLN A 191 -6.98 -11.88 -12.75
C GLN A 191 -7.60 -13.20 -12.30
N LEU A 192 -6.87 -13.98 -11.49
CA LEU A 192 -7.34 -15.27 -10.99
C LEU A 192 -8.50 -15.09 -9.97
N GLN A 193 -8.41 -14.08 -9.10
CA GLN A 193 -9.49 -13.71 -8.18
C GLN A 193 -10.74 -13.22 -8.92
N ASP A 194 -10.57 -12.36 -9.92
CA ASP A 194 -11.70 -11.84 -10.71
C ASP A 194 -12.43 -12.96 -11.47
N ARG A 195 -11.69 -13.91 -12.05
CA ARG A 195 -12.27 -15.08 -12.70
C ARG A 195 -13.00 -15.98 -11.72
N ALA A 196 -12.42 -16.23 -10.54
CA ALA A 196 -13.06 -17.00 -9.48
C ALA A 196 -14.39 -16.36 -9.05
N ARG A 197 -14.41 -15.04 -8.82
CA ARG A 197 -15.63 -14.29 -8.46
C ARG A 197 -16.69 -14.33 -9.56
N ARG A 198 -16.30 -14.17 -10.82
CA ARG A 198 -17.24 -14.26 -11.96
C ARG A 198 -17.82 -15.68 -12.09
N ARG A 199 -17.02 -16.70 -11.79
CA ARG A 199 -17.44 -18.10 -11.84
C ARG A 199 -18.41 -18.42 -10.70
N GLU A 200 -18.11 -17.99 -9.48
CA GLU A 200 -19.01 -18.14 -8.32
C GLU A 200 -20.37 -17.49 -8.57
N ARG A 201 -20.41 -16.31 -9.20
CA ARG A 201 -21.67 -15.65 -9.61
C ARG A 201 -22.45 -16.43 -10.68
N ARG A 202 -21.78 -17.24 -11.51
CA ARG A 202 -22.40 -17.99 -12.61
C ARG A 202 -22.74 -19.43 -12.24
N SER A 203 -22.06 -20.04 -11.27
CA SER A 203 -22.27 -21.43 -10.90
C SER A 203 -23.10 -21.56 -9.63
N SER A 204 -24.28 -22.19 -9.71
CA SER A 204 -25.08 -22.56 -8.53
C SER A 204 -24.49 -23.74 -7.72
N ARG A 205 -23.36 -24.31 -8.15
CA ARG A 205 -22.67 -25.41 -7.46
C ARG A 205 -21.32 -24.94 -6.93
N PRO A 206 -21.02 -25.17 -5.64
CA PRO A 206 -19.70 -24.86 -5.09
C PRO A 206 -18.64 -25.75 -5.77
N LEU A 207 -17.59 -25.10 -6.28
CA LEU A 207 -16.42 -25.80 -6.80
C LEU A 207 -15.51 -26.15 -5.63
N ASP A 208 -15.52 -27.42 -5.22
CA ASP A 208 -14.72 -27.92 -4.11
C ASP A 208 -13.37 -28.53 -4.55
N THR A 209 -13.01 -28.31 -5.81
CA THR A 209 -11.76 -28.82 -6.37
C THR A 209 -10.59 -27.94 -5.95
N TRP A 210 -9.62 -28.53 -5.26
CA TRP A 210 -8.35 -27.89 -4.93
C TRP A 210 -7.27 -28.31 -5.92
N THR A 211 -6.58 -27.35 -6.51
CA THR A 211 -5.42 -27.55 -7.39
C THR A 211 -4.17 -27.12 -6.65
N ARG A 212 -3.18 -28.02 -6.57
CA ARG A 212 -1.87 -27.72 -5.97
C ARG A 212 -0.84 -27.53 -7.07
N VAL A 213 -0.05 -26.46 -6.95
CA VAL A 213 1.03 -26.13 -7.87
C VAL A 213 2.30 -25.98 -7.06
N ALA A 214 3.29 -26.83 -7.32
CA ALA A 214 4.61 -26.69 -6.70
C ALA A 214 5.32 -25.45 -7.29
N VAL A 215 5.63 -24.49 -6.42
CA VAL A 215 6.43 -23.31 -6.78
C VAL A 215 7.91 -23.66 -6.62
N THR A 216 8.26 -24.34 -5.53
CA THR A 216 9.58 -24.87 -5.21
C THR A 216 9.44 -26.23 -4.52
N PRO A 217 10.54 -26.98 -4.27
CA PRO A 217 10.46 -28.23 -3.50
C PRO A 217 9.87 -28.07 -2.09
N GLU A 218 9.91 -26.85 -1.52
CA GLU A 218 9.42 -26.56 -0.16
C GLU A 218 8.16 -25.68 -0.15
N ILE A 219 7.76 -25.11 -1.29
CA ILE A 219 6.66 -24.15 -1.39
C ILE A 219 5.61 -24.67 -2.39
N GLU A 220 4.41 -24.95 -1.88
CA GLU A 220 3.25 -25.31 -2.69
C GLU A 220 2.16 -24.22 -2.63
N LEU A 221 1.60 -23.89 -3.79
CA LEU A 221 0.44 -23.02 -3.92
C LEU A 221 -0.82 -23.88 -4.04
N SER A 222 -1.74 -23.74 -3.08
CA SER A 222 -3.06 -24.39 -3.13
C SER A 222 -4.12 -23.38 -3.57
N VAL A 223 -4.75 -23.63 -4.72
CA VAL A 223 -5.76 -22.73 -5.31
C VAL A 223 -7.06 -23.50 -5.53
N ARG A 224 -8.18 -22.91 -5.09
CA ARG A 224 -9.50 -23.54 -5.16
C ARG A 224 -10.25 -23.12 -6.42
N GLY A 225 -10.94 -24.07 -7.05
CA GLY A 225 -11.87 -23.81 -8.15
C GLY A 225 -11.22 -23.43 -9.48
N VAL A 226 -9.94 -23.81 -9.67
CA VAL A 226 -9.16 -23.59 -10.90
C VAL A 226 -9.69 -24.51 -12.01
N THR A 227 -9.89 -23.95 -13.20
CA THR A 227 -10.16 -24.73 -14.43
C THR A 227 -8.93 -24.78 -15.33
N ASP A 228 -8.96 -25.60 -16.39
CA ASP A 228 -7.86 -25.66 -17.36
C ASP A 228 -7.59 -24.30 -18.03
N GLU A 229 -8.59 -23.42 -18.14
CA GLU A 229 -8.46 -22.05 -18.65
C GLU A 229 -7.62 -21.13 -17.76
N ASP A 230 -7.48 -21.48 -16.47
CA ASP A 230 -6.73 -20.70 -15.48
C ASP A 230 -5.27 -21.19 -15.35
N ARG A 231 -4.91 -22.29 -16.03
CA ARG A 231 -3.58 -22.90 -15.99
C ARG A 231 -2.48 -21.92 -16.40
N GLY A 232 -2.73 -21.09 -17.42
CA GLY A 232 -1.77 -20.06 -17.85
C GLY A 232 -1.53 -18.97 -16.80
N LEU A 233 -2.55 -18.61 -16.02
CA LEU A 233 -2.40 -17.65 -14.92
C LEU A 233 -1.63 -18.26 -13.75
N LEU A 234 -1.87 -19.54 -13.44
CA LEU A 234 -1.11 -20.25 -12.43
C LEU A 234 0.37 -20.34 -12.77
N GLU A 235 0.72 -20.58 -14.04
CA GLU A 235 2.12 -20.61 -14.46
C GLU A 235 2.77 -19.21 -14.36
N ARG A 236 2.02 -18.14 -14.66
CA ARG A 236 2.49 -16.76 -14.43
C ARG A 236 2.74 -16.46 -12.96
N VAL A 237 1.81 -16.86 -12.07
CA VAL A 237 2.00 -16.74 -10.62
C VAL A 237 3.24 -17.49 -10.17
N ARG A 238 3.40 -18.74 -10.62
CA ARG A 238 4.54 -19.59 -10.30
C ARG A 238 5.87 -18.97 -10.75
N GLY A 239 5.94 -18.51 -12.00
CA GLY A 239 7.14 -17.88 -12.57
C GLY A 239 7.49 -16.54 -11.93
N ALA A 240 6.49 -15.75 -11.51
CA ALA A 240 6.71 -14.51 -10.76
C ALA A 240 7.22 -14.78 -9.34
N MET A 241 6.68 -15.80 -8.66
CA MET A 241 7.18 -16.22 -7.35
C MET A 241 8.60 -16.76 -7.41
N MET A 242 8.95 -17.54 -8.44
CA MET A 242 10.32 -18.05 -8.62
C MET A 242 11.34 -16.91 -8.76
N ARG A 243 11.04 -15.88 -9.57
CA ARG A 243 11.89 -14.69 -9.71
C ARG A 243 12.03 -13.89 -8.42
N LEU A 244 10.94 -13.70 -7.67
CA LEU A 244 10.99 -13.03 -6.36
C LEU A 244 11.84 -13.77 -5.33
N LEU A 245 11.93 -15.09 -5.45
CA LEU A 245 12.75 -15.93 -4.59
C LEU A 245 14.21 -16.02 -5.07
N GLY A 246 14.57 -15.30 -6.14
CA GLY A 246 15.92 -15.33 -6.72
C GLY A 246 16.27 -16.66 -7.37
N MET A 247 15.27 -17.44 -7.79
CA MET A 247 15.46 -18.72 -8.47
C MET A 247 14.91 -18.58 -9.89
N SER A 248 15.74 -18.09 -10.82
CA SER A 248 15.41 -18.07 -12.25
C SER A 248 15.90 -19.33 -12.95
#